data_AF-A0A212FNZ4-F1
#
_entry.id   AF-A0A212FNZ4-F1
#
_cell.length_a   1.000
_cell.length_b   1.000
_cell.length_c   1.000
_cell.angle_alpha   90.00
_cell.angle_beta   90.00
_cell.angle_gamma   90.00
#
_symmetry.space_group_name_H-M   'P 1'
#
loop_
_entity.id
_entity.type
_entity.pdbx_description
1 polymer ?
#
loop_
_entity_poly.entity_id
_entity_poly.type
_entity_poly.pdbx_seq_one_letter_code
_entity_poly.pdbx_strand_id
1 'polypeptide(L)'
;MIKSNRNQLRAHHDSDVKGGVVIAQTVQQRCYRFTWLGPDYNNGSIFLNATCQDATRLADGVPCQMPLVASYDGSWPDVDYIWNHHKESATCVLSGNDVCAQFTYFFNGKVENSTYMCTRAINANFTAITSGCYEEQRGSYSSRVCFCRSVPGGVPCNSAVKLTTLPVLSFFIIMMLFIWPY
;
A
#
# COMPACT_ATOMS: atom_id res chain seq x y z
N MET A 1 4.13 -11.42 12.78
CA MET A 1 2.93 -10.84 12.14
C MET A 1 2.59 -9.52 12.82
N ILE A 2 2.22 -8.50 12.05
CA ILE A 2 1.70 -7.23 12.57
C ILE A 2 0.17 -7.26 12.51
N LYS A 3 -0.49 -6.89 13.60
CA LYS A 3 -1.94 -6.76 13.67
C LYS A 3 -2.28 -5.28 13.66
N SER A 4 -2.98 -4.83 12.62
CA SER A 4 -3.27 -3.42 12.39
C SER A 4 -4.80 -3.23 12.37
N ASN A 5 -5.32 -2.41 13.27
CA ASN A 5 -6.76 -2.14 13.39
C ASN A 5 -6.99 -0.63 13.49
N ARG A 6 -7.92 -0.11 12.69
CA ARG A 6 -8.30 1.32 12.65
C ARG A 6 -8.78 1.85 14.01
N ASN A 7 -9.25 0.98 14.91
CA ASN A 7 -9.79 1.35 16.23
C ASN A 7 -8.73 1.45 17.35
N GLN A 8 -7.44 1.19 17.10
CA GLN A 8 -6.39 1.23 18.14
C GLN A 8 -5.84 2.63 18.47
N LEU A 9 -6.30 3.68 17.78
CA LEU A 9 -5.73 5.04 17.84
C LEU A 9 -6.24 5.96 18.99
N ARG A 10 -6.79 5.41 20.09
CA ARG A 10 -7.13 6.22 21.28
C ARG A 10 -6.36 5.80 22.54
N ALA A 11 -5.04 5.90 22.51
CA ALA A 11 -4.24 6.15 23.71
C ALA A 11 -2.78 6.44 23.32
N HIS A 12 -2.13 7.27 24.13
CA HIS A 12 -0.70 7.61 24.13
C HIS A 12 -0.28 8.78 23.23
N HIS A 13 -0.58 9.97 23.76
CA HIS A 13 0.23 11.17 23.57
C HIS A 13 1.19 11.23 24.76
N ASP A 14 2.50 11.10 24.53
CA ASP A 14 3.51 11.73 25.38
C ASP A 14 4.81 11.90 24.60
N SER A 15 5.34 13.13 24.63
CA SER A 15 6.51 13.55 23.87
C SER A 15 7.63 13.87 24.86
N ASP A 16 8.75 13.14 24.81
CA ASP A 16 9.97 13.51 25.52
C ASP A 16 11.05 13.92 24.50
N VAL A 17 11.49 15.18 24.60
CA VAL A 17 12.51 15.78 23.72
C VAL A 17 13.81 15.90 24.52
N LYS A 18 14.84 15.15 24.13
CA LYS A 18 16.23 15.36 24.59
C LYS A 18 17.13 15.81 23.45
N GLY A 19 17.82 16.92 23.68
CA GLY A 19 18.78 17.52 22.76
C GLY A 19 20.04 16.67 22.57
N GLY A 20 20.50 16.60 21.32
CA GLY A 20 21.72 15.93 20.92
C GLY A 20 22.15 16.39 19.51
N VAL A 21 23.47 16.42 19.33
CA VAL A 21 24.27 16.76 18.13
C VAL A 21 23.53 16.66 16.78
N VAL A 22 23.52 17.76 16.01
CA VAL A 22 22.98 17.81 14.64
C VAL A 22 23.98 17.15 13.68
N ILE A 23 23.90 15.82 13.55
CA ILE A 23 24.34 15.16 12.32
C ILE A 23 23.27 15.49 11.28
N ALA A 24 23.64 15.97 10.09
CA ALA A 24 22.69 16.20 9.01
C ALA A 24 21.96 14.88 8.71
N GLN A 25 20.77 14.72 9.30
CA GLN A 25 19.96 13.53 9.18
C GLN A 25 19.45 13.53 7.74
N THR A 26 20.05 12.71 6.87
CA THR A 26 19.54 12.52 5.53
C THR A 26 18.16 11.91 5.68
N VAL A 27 17.15 12.72 5.43
CA VAL A 27 15.75 12.32 5.54
C VAL A 27 15.51 11.26 4.45
N GLN A 28 15.38 10.00 4.87
CA GLN A 28 15.30 8.89 3.92
C GLN A 28 13.92 8.83 3.24
N GLN A 29 13.92 8.55 1.94
CA GLN A 29 12.72 8.15 1.20
C GLN A 29 12.42 6.68 1.47
N ARG A 30 11.16 6.34 1.74
CA ARG A 30 10.76 4.97 2.11
C ARG A 30 9.49 4.51 1.41
N CYS A 31 9.35 3.20 1.22
CA CYS A 31 8.11 2.54 0.80
C CYS A 31 7.62 1.62 1.90
N TYR A 32 6.30 1.41 1.99
CA TYR A 32 5.81 0.25 2.73
C TYR A 32 6.34 -1.04 2.10
N ARG A 33 6.73 -1.99 2.95
CA ARG A 33 7.21 -3.32 2.59
C ARG A 33 6.65 -4.36 3.55
N PHE A 34 5.55 -4.98 3.15
CA PHE A 34 4.84 -6.02 3.90
C PHE A 34 3.77 -6.68 3.01
N THR A 35 3.17 -7.77 3.46
CA THR A 35 2.00 -8.38 2.81
C THR A 35 0.81 -8.35 3.74
N TRP A 36 -0.26 -7.70 3.32
CA TRP A 36 -1.56 -7.77 3.96
C TRP A 36 -2.30 -9.02 3.48
N LEU A 37 -2.72 -9.86 4.43
CA LEU A 37 -3.33 -11.16 4.18
C LEU A 37 -4.77 -11.10 3.68
N GLY A 38 -5.37 -9.90 3.62
CA GLY A 38 -6.71 -9.73 3.11
C GLY A 38 -7.81 -9.72 4.17
N PRO A 39 -9.07 -9.62 3.70
CA PRO A 39 -10.22 -9.44 4.55
C PRO A 39 -10.61 -10.69 5.35
N ASP A 40 -10.29 -11.87 4.84
CA ASP A 40 -10.74 -13.16 5.39
C ASP A 40 -9.84 -13.71 6.50
N TYR A 41 -8.80 -12.97 6.90
CA TYR A 41 -7.96 -13.34 8.03
C TYR A 41 -8.78 -13.40 9.33
N ASN A 42 -8.60 -14.47 10.10
CA ASN A 42 -9.12 -14.59 11.46
C ASN A 42 -8.11 -15.30 12.38
N ASN A 43 -8.29 -15.22 13.71
CA ASN A 43 -7.38 -15.83 14.68
C ASN A 43 -7.35 -17.38 14.65
N GLY A 44 -8.28 -18.03 13.97
CA GLY A 44 -8.26 -19.48 13.71
C GLY A 44 -7.63 -19.85 12.37
N SER A 45 -7.28 -18.85 11.54
CA SER A 45 -6.68 -19.09 10.24
C SER A 45 -5.27 -19.66 10.39
N ILE A 46 -4.85 -20.46 9.41
CA ILE A 46 -3.50 -21.04 9.31
C ILE A 46 -2.38 -19.97 9.26
N PHE A 47 -2.73 -18.69 9.19
CA PHE A 47 -1.79 -17.61 8.95
C PHE A 47 -1.10 -17.05 10.19
N LEU A 48 -1.53 -17.40 11.42
CA LEU A 48 -1.01 -16.77 12.65
C LEU A 48 0.52 -16.90 12.81
N ASN A 49 1.11 -17.96 12.25
CA ASN A 49 2.55 -18.21 12.16
C ASN A 49 3.00 -18.43 10.70
N ALA A 50 2.23 -17.97 9.72
CA ALA A 50 2.56 -18.18 8.32
C ALA A 50 3.85 -17.46 7.92
N THR A 51 4.58 -18.12 7.05
CA THR A 51 5.62 -17.52 6.24
C THR A 51 5.02 -17.00 4.95
N CYS A 52 5.82 -16.29 4.15
CA CYS A 52 5.41 -15.97 2.80
C CYS A 52 5.10 -17.22 1.97
N GLN A 53 5.79 -18.34 2.21
CA GLN A 53 5.53 -19.59 1.50
C GLN A 53 4.11 -20.12 1.81
N ASP A 54 3.63 -19.94 3.03
CA ASP A 54 2.27 -20.35 3.42
C ASP A 54 1.20 -19.42 2.83
N ALA A 55 1.49 -18.12 2.75
CA ALA A 55 0.61 -17.12 2.15
C ALA A 55 0.51 -17.26 0.62
N THR A 56 1.62 -17.58 -0.06
CA THR A 56 1.66 -17.70 -1.54
C THR A 56 1.08 -19.01 -2.06
N ARG A 57 0.92 -20.05 -1.22
CA ARG A 57 0.24 -21.31 -1.62
C ARG A 57 -1.20 -21.13 -2.08
N LEU A 58 -1.78 -19.97 -1.80
CA LEU A 58 -3.16 -19.61 -2.19
C LEU A 58 -3.24 -18.98 -3.58
N ALA A 59 -2.12 -18.49 -4.13
CA ALA A 59 -2.06 -17.89 -5.45
C ALA A 59 -0.62 -17.89 -5.99
N ASP A 60 -0.33 -18.83 -6.88
CA ASP A 60 0.95 -18.90 -7.59
C ASP A 60 1.22 -17.58 -8.36
N GLY A 61 2.44 -17.06 -8.25
CA GLY A 61 2.84 -15.81 -8.90
C GLY A 61 2.46 -14.54 -8.16
N VAL A 62 1.76 -14.62 -7.02
CA VAL A 62 1.50 -13.44 -6.17
C VAL A 62 2.74 -13.13 -5.31
N PRO A 63 3.29 -11.91 -5.40
CA PRO A 63 4.45 -11.53 -4.59
C PRO A 63 4.10 -11.50 -3.11
N CYS A 64 5.04 -11.89 -2.26
CA CYS A 64 4.92 -11.77 -0.80
C CYS A 64 6.15 -11.12 -0.19
N GLN A 65 5.94 -10.28 0.82
CA GLN A 65 6.95 -9.57 1.58
C GLN A 65 6.68 -9.70 3.07
N MET A 66 7.74 -10.03 3.82
CA MET A 66 7.67 -9.98 5.28
C MET A 66 7.80 -8.53 5.77
N PRO A 67 7.12 -8.17 6.87
CA PRO A 67 6.23 -9.00 7.69
C PRO A 67 4.84 -9.21 7.08
N LEU A 68 4.15 -10.28 7.49
CA LEU A 68 2.72 -10.42 7.24
C LEU A 68 1.93 -9.47 8.15
N VAL A 69 0.94 -8.80 7.57
CA VAL A 69 0.01 -7.86 8.21
C VAL A 69 -1.41 -8.41 8.11
N ALA A 70 -2.16 -8.31 9.20
CA ALA A 70 -3.56 -8.69 9.24
C ALA A 70 -4.42 -7.58 9.82
N SER A 71 -5.63 -7.45 9.29
CA SER A 71 -6.71 -6.63 9.85
C SER A 71 -7.82 -7.55 10.34
N TYR A 72 -8.36 -7.27 11.52
CA TYR A 72 -9.37 -8.13 12.15
C TYR A 72 -10.79 -7.88 11.67
N ASP A 73 -11.04 -6.68 11.16
CA ASP A 73 -12.33 -6.23 10.65
C ASP A 73 -12.44 -6.40 9.13
N GLY A 74 -11.46 -7.08 8.53
CA GLY A 74 -11.31 -7.25 7.09
C GLY A 74 -11.09 -5.95 6.30
N SER A 75 -10.87 -4.82 6.98
CA SER A 75 -10.59 -3.55 6.32
C SER A 75 -9.14 -3.52 5.82
N TRP A 76 -8.81 -2.55 4.96
CA TRP A 76 -7.42 -2.29 4.60
C TRP A 76 -6.57 -2.01 5.85
N PRO A 77 -5.28 -2.42 5.87
CA PRO A 77 -4.44 -2.24 7.04
C PRO A 77 -4.30 -0.75 7.37
N ASP A 78 -4.30 -0.42 8.65
CA ASP A 78 -4.01 0.93 9.14
C ASP A 78 -2.51 1.20 8.94
N VAL A 79 -2.21 1.89 7.84
CA VAL A 79 -0.86 2.21 7.39
C VAL A 79 -0.20 3.30 8.25
N ASP A 80 -1.00 4.16 8.90
CA ASP A 80 -0.50 5.19 9.81
C ASP A 80 -0.03 4.54 11.11
N TYR A 81 -0.80 3.57 11.63
CA TYR A 81 -0.36 2.73 12.74
C TYR A 81 0.95 2.01 12.42
N ILE A 82 1.03 1.39 11.23
CA ILE A 82 2.24 0.69 10.77
C ILE A 82 3.43 1.66 10.66
N TRP A 83 3.21 2.86 10.12
CA TRP A 83 4.26 3.87 10.01
C TRP A 83 4.78 4.33 11.37
N ASN A 84 3.89 4.52 12.34
CA ASN A 84 4.26 5.05 13.65
C ASN A 84 4.88 3.97 14.59
N HIS A 85 4.49 2.70 14.45
CA HIS A 85 4.89 1.64 15.39
C HIS A 85 5.81 0.57 14.79
N HIS A 86 5.81 0.43 13.47
CA HIS A 86 6.51 -0.65 12.76
C HIS A 86 7.32 -0.14 11.57
N LYS A 87 7.72 1.14 11.58
CA LYS A 87 8.47 1.79 10.51
C LYS A 87 9.63 0.92 10.02
N GLU A 88 10.55 0.53 10.90
CA GLU A 88 11.78 -0.13 10.46
C GLU A 88 11.56 -1.55 9.94
N SER A 89 10.56 -2.27 10.45
CA SER A 89 10.28 -3.64 10.01
C SER A 89 9.34 -3.72 8.80
N ALA A 90 8.42 -2.76 8.64
CA ALA A 90 7.38 -2.75 7.62
C ALA A 90 7.61 -1.72 6.50
N THR A 91 8.80 -1.14 6.42
CA THR A 91 9.20 -0.27 5.31
C THR A 91 10.60 -0.60 4.83
N CYS A 92 10.94 -0.14 3.63
CA CYS A 92 12.28 -0.19 3.07
C CYS A 92 12.71 1.20 2.63
N VAL A 93 14.02 1.45 2.69
CA VAL A 93 14.63 2.68 2.16
C VAL A 93 14.75 2.56 0.65
N LEU A 94 14.30 3.60 -0.07
CA LEU A 94 14.43 3.68 -1.52
C LEU A 94 15.89 3.96 -1.92
N SER A 95 16.44 3.16 -2.83
CA SER A 95 17.63 3.56 -3.59
C SER A 95 17.23 4.45 -4.77
N GLY A 96 18.18 5.16 -5.38
CA GLY A 96 17.88 6.19 -6.40
C GLY A 96 17.06 5.71 -7.62
N ASN A 97 17.10 4.40 -7.91
CA ASN A 97 16.38 3.79 -9.04
C ASN A 97 15.13 3.02 -8.61
N ASP A 98 14.81 2.97 -7.31
CA ASP A 98 13.64 2.24 -6.83
C ASP A 98 12.37 3.11 -6.92
N VAL A 99 11.24 2.42 -6.88
CA VAL A 99 9.88 2.96 -6.84
C VAL A 99 9.07 2.16 -5.84
N CYS A 100 8.11 2.81 -5.18
CA CYS A 100 7.17 2.10 -4.31
C CYS A 100 6.12 1.41 -5.16
N ALA A 101 5.81 0.17 -4.83
CA ALA A 101 4.72 -0.56 -5.47
C ALA A 101 3.74 -1.12 -4.43
N GLN A 102 2.48 -1.19 -4.85
CA GLN A 102 1.42 -1.95 -4.20
C GLN A 102 0.86 -2.92 -5.24
N PHE A 103 1.05 -4.21 -5.01
CA PHE A 103 0.44 -5.29 -5.77
C PHE A 103 -0.81 -5.76 -5.03
N THR A 104 -1.98 -5.69 -5.66
CA THR A 104 -3.25 -6.16 -5.11
C THR A 104 -3.76 -7.32 -5.94
N TYR A 105 -4.06 -8.44 -5.28
CA TYR A 105 -4.64 -9.62 -5.91
C TYR A 105 -6.15 -9.64 -5.69
N PHE A 106 -6.89 -9.98 -6.75
CA PHE A 106 -8.34 -10.06 -6.74
C PHE A 106 -8.83 -11.42 -7.23
N PHE A 107 -9.90 -11.89 -6.62
CA PHE A 107 -10.67 -13.04 -7.06
C PHE A 107 -12.15 -12.67 -7.15
N ASN A 108 -12.77 -12.91 -8.31
CA ASN A 108 -14.16 -12.54 -8.59
C ASN A 108 -14.48 -11.07 -8.23
N GLY A 109 -13.54 -10.16 -8.54
CA GLY A 109 -13.68 -8.72 -8.29
C GLY A 109 -13.53 -8.30 -6.82
N LYS A 110 -13.23 -9.22 -5.90
CA LYS A 110 -12.97 -8.95 -4.49
C LYS A 110 -11.47 -8.99 -4.21
N VAL A 111 -11.01 -8.15 -3.29
CA VAL A 111 -9.61 -8.13 -2.89
C VAL A 111 -9.33 -9.34 -2.00
N GLU A 112 -8.34 -10.13 -2.40
CA GLU A 112 -7.87 -11.31 -1.66
C GLU A 112 -6.68 -10.96 -0.79
N ASN A 113 -5.70 -10.21 -1.32
CA ASN A 113 -4.53 -9.76 -0.56
C ASN A 113 -3.87 -8.54 -1.21
N SER A 114 -2.90 -7.96 -0.51
CA SER A 114 -2.08 -6.89 -1.08
C SER A 114 -0.66 -6.92 -0.54
N THR A 115 0.33 -6.82 -1.42
CA THR A 115 1.75 -6.79 -1.10
C THR A 115 2.36 -5.45 -1.47
N TYR A 116 3.09 -4.88 -0.52
CA TYR A 116 3.78 -3.60 -0.62
C TYR A 116 5.27 -3.85 -0.75
N MET A 117 5.96 -3.11 -1.61
CA MET A 117 7.38 -3.35 -1.88
C MET A 117 8.11 -2.09 -2.36
N CYS A 118 9.42 -2.04 -2.08
CA CYS A 118 10.37 -1.29 -2.89
C CYS A 118 10.75 -2.17 -4.07
N THR A 119 10.63 -1.65 -5.29
CA THR A 119 10.95 -2.41 -6.50
C THR A 119 11.52 -1.51 -7.59
N ARG A 120 11.93 -2.12 -8.69
CA ARG A 120 12.26 -1.42 -9.94
C ARG A 120 11.31 -1.96 -11.00
N ALA A 121 10.71 -1.06 -11.75
CA ALA A 121 9.75 -1.41 -12.78
C ALA A 121 10.09 -0.67 -14.06
N ILE A 122 9.95 -1.38 -15.17
CA ILE A 122 10.12 -0.85 -16.52
C ILE A 122 8.86 -1.20 -17.33
N ASN A 123 8.53 -0.37 -18.31
CA ASN A 123 7.49 -0.68 -19.28
C ASN A 123 8.06 -1.43 -20.49
N ALA A 124 7.19 -1.74 -21.47
CA ALA A 124 7.57 -2.43 -22.71
C ALA A 124 8.62 -1.68 -23.56
N ASN A 125 8.74 -0.36 -23.38
CA ASN A 125 9.74 0.47 -24.06
C ASN A 125 11.04 0.60 -23.26
N PHE A 126 11.25 -0.24 -22.25
CA PHE A 126 12.40 -0.20 -21.34
C PHE A 126 12.57 1.12 -20.57
N THR A 127 11.49 1.90 -20.41
CA THR A 127 11.55 3.13 -19.63
C THR A 127 11.12 2.87 -18.18
N ALA A 128 11.82 3.50 -17.24
CA ALA A 128 11.55 3.34 -15.81
C ALA A 128 10.15 3.87 -15.46
N ILE A 129 9.37 3.02 -14.78
CA ILE A 129 8.05 3.39 -14.27
C ILE A 129 8.26 4.10 -12.92
N THR A 130 7.76 5.33 -12.83
CA THR A 130 7.84 6.15 -11.60
C THR A 130 6.49 6.37 -10.94
N SER A 131 5.40 6.19 -11.69
CA SER A 131 4.02 6.31 -11.20
C SER A 131 3.02 5.60 -12.12
N GLY A 132 1.80 5.36 -11.60
CA GLY A 132 0.67 4.82 -12.37
C GLY A 132 0.26 3.43 -11.90
N CYS A 133 -0.92 2.98 -12.34
CA CYS A 133 -1.45 1.65 -12.01
C CYS A 133 -1.64 0.82 -13.29
N TYR A 134 -1.29 -0.45 -13.20
CA TYR A 134 -1.37 -1.42 -14.28
C TYR A 134 -2.18 -2.61 -13.79
N GLU A 135 -3.11 -3.09 -14.61
CA GLU A 135 -3.99 -4.19 -14.25
C GLU A 135 -3.93 -5.27 -15.31
N GLU A 136 -3.90 -6.52 -14.85
CA GLU A 136 -3.99 -7.70 -15.68
C GLU A 136 -5.15 -8.55 -15.17
N GLN A 137 -5.97 -9.05 -16.10
CA GLN A 137 -7.10 -9.93 -15.78
C GLN A 137 -6.92 -11.27 -16.51
N ARG A 138 -7.08 -12.37 -15.77
CA ARG A 138 -7.06 -13.75 -16.28
C ARG A 138 -8.25 -14.52 -15.71
N GLY A 139 -9.34 -14.55 -16.47
CA GLY A 139 -10.59 -15.18 -16.05
C GLY A 139 -11.18 -14.49 -14.80
N SER A 140 -11.42 -15.29 -13.76
CA SER A 140 -11.92 -14.81 -12.46
C SER A 140 -10.87 -14.10 -11.60
N TYR A 141 -9.59 -14.16 -11.98
CA TYR A 141 -8.50 -13.53 -11.26
C TYR A 141 -8.11 -12.22 -11.91
N SER A 142 -7.81 -11.20 -11.11
CA SER A 142 -7.12 -10.01 -11.60
C SER A 142 -6.04 -9.57 -10.62
N SER A 143 -5.02 -8.90 -11.13
CA SER A 143 -3.93 -8.33 -10.36
C SER A 143 -3.71 -6.89 -10.77
N ARG A 144 -3.63 -5.99 -9.80
CA ARG A 144 -3.34 -4.57 -10.02
C ARG A 144 -2.04 -4.18 -9.33
N VAL A 145 -1.15 -3.51 -10.03
CA VAL A 145 0.09 -2.97 -9.48
C VAL A 145 0.10 -1.46 -9.64
N CYS A 146 0.15 -0.74 -8.53
CA CYS A 146 0.27 0.72 -8.51
C CYS A 146 1.67 1.13 -8.07
N PHE A 147 2.26 2.08 -8.80
CA PHE A 147 3.59 2.62 -8.56
C PHE A 147 3.52 4.08 -8.16
N CYS A 148 4.45 4.52 -7.32
CA CYS A 148 4.63 5.92 -6.95
C CYS A 148 6.03 6.15 -6.35
N ARG A 149 6.49 7.42 -6.36
CA ARG A 149 7.71 7.82 -5.65
C ARG A 149 7.38 8.57 -4.36
N SER A 150 7.83 8.04 -3.23
CA SER A 150 7.66 8.67 -1.92
C SER A 150 8.53 9.93 -1.77
N VAL A 151 8.03 10.87 -0.98
CA VAL A 151 8.79 12.06 -0.58
C VAL A 151 9.73 11.76 0.58
N PRO A 152 10.92 12.40 0.67
CA PRO A 152 11.83 12.20 1.79
C PRO A 152 11.15 12.53 3.13
N GLY A 153 11.14 11.58 4.07
CA GLY A 153 10.61 11.78 5.43
C GLY A 153 9.10 11.78 5.57
N GLY A 154 8.37 11.75 4.46
CA GLY A 154 6.93 11.60 4.46
C GLY A 154 6.49 10.15 4.67
N VAL A 155 5.20 10.00 4.93
CA VAL A 155 4.51 8.70 4.89
C VAL A 155 4.64 8.11 3.47
N PRO A 156 4.95 6.81 3.32
CA PRO A 156 5.08 6.20 2.01
C PRO A 156 3.84 6.35 1.13
N CYS A 157 4.06 6.64 -0.16
CA CYS A 157 2.98 6.89 -1.12
C CYS A 157 2.21 5.63 -1.52
N ASN A 158 2.80 4.43 -1.36
CA ASN A 158 2.14 3.16 -1.68
C ASN A 158 1.20 2.77 -0.53
N SER A 159 0.31 3.66 -0.12
CA SER A 159 -0.71 3.40 0.90
C SER A 159 -1.99 2.87 0.26
N ALA A 160 -2.71 1.99 0.96
CA ALA A 160 -3.98 1.40 0.50
C ALA A 160 -5.19 2.34 0.60
N VAL A 161 -5.00 3.65 0.44
CA VAL A 161 -6.14 4.55 0.42
C VAL A 161 -6.79 4.38 -0.93
N LYS A 162 -8.01 3.84 -0.95
CA LYS A 162 -8.87 3.76 -2.14
C LYS A 162 -8.75 5.09 -2.88
N LEU A 163 -8.13 5.09 -4.07
CA LEU A 163 -8.32 6.19 -5.02
C LEU A 163 -9.79 6.16 -5.39
N THR A 164 -10.57 6.87 -4.58
CA THR A 164 -11.94 7.22 -4.89
C THR A 164 -11.77 8.30 -5.94
N THR A 165 -11.80 7.91 -7.22
CA THR A 165 -11.89 8.85 -8.32
C THR A 165 -13.11 9.72 -8.06
N LEU A 166 -12.90 10.96 -7.62
CA LEU A 166 -13.95 11.94 -7.45
C LEU A 166 -14.43 12.36 -8.86
N PRO A 167 -15.66 12.03 -9.28
CA PRO A 167 -16.16 12.48 -10.58
C PRO A 167 -16.67 13.92 -10.43
N VAL A 168 -15.78 14.88 -10.18
CA VAL A 168 -16.16 16.29 -9.96
C VAL A 168 -16.07 17.13 -11.24
N LEU A 169 -15.46 16.61 -12.32
CA LEU A 169 -15.28 17.37 -13.56
C LEU A 169 -16.36 17.12 -14.63
N SER A 170 -17.25 16.14 -14.47
CA SER A 170 -18.28 15.82 -15.48
C SER A 170 -19.56 16.68 -15.36
N PHE A 171 -19.82 17.34 -14.23
CA PHE A 171 -21.00 18.19 -14.07
C PHE A 171 -20.87 19.58 -14.69
N PHE A 172 -19.66 20.15 -14.78
CA PHE A 172 -19.46 21.50 -15.29
C PHE A 172 -19.65 21.63 -16.80
N ILE A 173 -19.35 20.58 -17.57
CA ILE A 173 -19.52 20.60 -19.04
C ILE A 173 -21.01 20.56 -19.42
N ILE A 174 -21.83 19.84 -18.65
CA ILE A 174 -23.27 19.72 -18.94
C ILE A 174 -23.98 21.05 -18.66
N MET A 175 -23.64 21.76 -17.58
CA MET A 175 -24.26 23.06 -17.29
C MET A 175 -23.93 24.13 -18.35
N MET A 176 -22.69 24.19 -18.86
CA MET A 176 -22.31 25.16 -19.88
C MET A 176 -23.06 24.96 -21.22
N LEU A 177 -23.53 23.74 -21.50
CA LEU A 177 -24.33 23.43 -22.69
C LEU A 177 -25.80 23.85 -22.58
N PHE A 178 -26.32 24.07 -21.37
CA PHE A 178 -27.73 24.44 -21.14
C PHE A 178 -27.94 25.95 -20.84
N ILE A 179 -26.89 26.72 -20.57
CA ILE A 179 -27.00 28.17 -20.26
C ILE A 179 -26.84 29.04 -21.51
N TRP A 180 -26.55 28.46 -22.67
CA TRP A 180 -26.54 29.19 -23.95
C TRP A 180 -27.73 28.81 -24.84
N PRO A 181 -28.98 29.14 -24.47
CA PRO A 181 -30.02 29.28 -25.47
C PRO A 181 -29.83 30.64 -26.17
N TYR A 182 -30.09 30.62 -27.47
CA TYR A 182 -30.44 31.81 -28.25
C TYR A 182 -31.55 32.63 -27.58
#